data_AF-A0A371ELE5-F1
#
_entry.id   AF-A0A371ELE5-F1
#
_cell.length_a   1.000
_cell.length_b   1.000
_cell.length_c   1.000
_cell.angle_alpha   90.00
_cell.angle_beta   90.00
_cell.angle_gamma   90.00
#
_symmetry.space_group_name_H-M   'P 1'
#
loop_
_entity.id
_entity.type
_entity.pdbx_description
1 polymer ?
#
loop_
_entity_poly.entity_id
_entity_poly.type
_entity_poly.pdbx_seq_one_letter_code
_entity_poly.pdbx_strand_id
1 'polypeptide(L)'
;MDKRRRPIKRLEEAKGRWAEELPQVLWSYHTTPHSTTGETPFRLTYGSDAMIPVEIGKPSPRTMLFESVGNEEELRANLDLLLEVREIAHIKEYAAKARVARRYAQRVICGNFKA
;
A
#
# COMPACT_ATOMS: atom_id res chain seq x y z
N MET A 1 14.81 -15.82 -20.87
CA MET A 1 13.48 -16.15 -20.30
C MET A 1 12.78 -14.87 -19.89
N ASP A 2 11.56 -14.65 -20.38
CA ASP A 2 10.80 -13.43 -20.13
C ASP A 2 10.18 -13.44 -18.71
N LYS A 3 10.65 -12.52 -17.86
CA LYS A 3 10.21 -12.40 -16.46
C LYS A 3 8.75 -11.93 -16.34
N ARG A 4 8.15 -11.36 -17.40
CA ARG A 4 6.75 -10.88 -17.39
C ARG A 4 5.70 -11.99 -17.43
N ARG A 5 6.07 -13.21 -17.88
CA ARG A 5 5.14 -14.36 -17.95
C ARG A 5 5.07 -15.18 -16.66
N ARG A 6 6.00 -15.02 -15.72
CA ARG A 6 6.03 -15.79 -14.45
C ARG A 6 4.86 -15.50 -13.50
N PRO A 7 4.44 -14.24 -13.26
CA PRO A 7 3.36 -13.96 -12.31
C PRO A 7 2.01 -14.52 -12.78
N ILE A 8 1.75 -14.40 -14.10
CA ILE A 8 0.49 -14.83 -14.72
C ILE A 8 0.34 -16.36 -14.67
N LYS A 9 1.44 -17.10 -14.88
CA LYS A 9 1.44 -18.57 -14.75
C LYS A 9 1.18 -19.06 -13.32
N ARG A 10 1.77 -18.40 -12.32
CA ARG A 10 1.49 -18.71 -10.91
C ARG A 10 0.03 -18.45 -10.54
N LEU A 11 -0.55 -17.37 -11.04
CA LEU A 11 -1.96 -17.04 -10.82
C LEU A 11 -2.91 -18.05 -11.48
N GLU A 12 -2.57 -18.52 -12.68
CA GLU A 12 -3.28 -19.59 -13.39
C GLU A 12 -3.23 -20.92 -12.64
N GLU A 13 -2.07 -21.29 -12.09
CA GLU A 13 -1.85 -22.51 -11.29
C GLU A 13 -2.54 -22.43 -9.92
N ALA A 14 -2.71 -21.22 -9.36
CA ALA A 14 -3.36 -20.98 -8.08
C ALA A 14 -4.89 -20.77 -8.17
N LYS A 15 -5.51 -21.03 -9.33
CA LYS A 15 -6.98 -21.00 -9.47
C LYS A 15 -7.61 -21.90 -8.40
N GLY A 16 -8.26 -21.29 -7.40
CA GLY A 16 -8.89 -21.97 -6.26
C GLY A 16 -8.17 -21.83 -4.92
N ARG A 17 -6.92 -21.35 -4.87
CA ARG A 17 -6.14 -21.17 -3.63
C ARG A 17 -6.16 -19.73 -3.09
N TRP A 18 -7.15 -18.95 -3.47
CA TRP A 18 -7.19 -17.51 -3.12
C TRP A 18 -7.14 -17.28 -1.61
N ALA A 19 -7.77 -18.15 -0.83
CA ALA A 19 -7.71 -18.11 0.63
C ALA A 19 -6.29 -18.34 1.19
N GLU A 20 -5.48 -19.19 0.54
CA GLU A 20 -4.12 -19.50 0.96
C GLU A 20 -3.12 -18.38 0.62
N GLU A 21 -3.38 -17.64 -0.46
CA GLU A 21 -2.53 -16.52 -0.92
C GLU A 21 -2.93 -15.17 -0.31
N LEU A 22 -4.12 -15.09 0.29
CA LEU A 22 -4.68 -13.85 0.84
C LEU A 22 -3.75 -13.18 1.87
N PRO A 23 -3.11 -13.90 2.82
CA PRO A 23 -2.20 -13.28 3.78
C PRO A 23 -1.00 -12.59 3.11
N GLN A 24 -0.40 -13.22 2.09
CA GLN A 24 0.75 -12.68 1.38
C GLN A 24 0.35 -11.47 0.52
N VAL A 25 -0.83 -11.53 -0.12
CA VAL A 25 -1.37 -10.40 -0.88
C VAL A 25 -1.65 -9.21 0.03
N LEU A 26 -2.33 -9.42 1.16
CA LEU A 26 -2.60 -8.37 2.14
C LEU A 26 -1.30 -7.77 2.69
N TRP A 27 -0.32 -8.61 3.01
CA TRP A 27 0.99 -8.14 3.44
C TRP A 27 1.64 -7.23 2.39
N SER A 28 1.69 -7.69 1.13
CA SER A 28 2.27 -6.90 0.04
C SER A 28 1.56 -5.57 -0.17
N TYR A 29 0.23 -5.54 -0.01
CA TYR A 29 -0.57 -4.33 -0.12
C TYR A 29 -0.25 -3.35 1.03
N HIS A 30 -0.13 -3.84 2.25
CA HIS A 30 0.17 -3.01 3.43
C HIS A 30 1.58 -2.43 3.41
N THR A 31 2.56 -3.13 2.83
CA THR A 31 3.97 -2.71 2.85
C THR A 31 4.47 -2.03 1.57
N THR A 32 3.64 -1.94 0.52
CA THR A 32 4.02 -1.31 -0.74
C THR A 32 3.47 0.11 -0.82
N PRO A 33 4.29 1.13 -1.17
CA PRO A 33 3.81 2.47 -1.38
C PRO A 33 2.74 2.52 -2.47
N HIS A 34 1.59 3.11 -2.17
CA HIS A 34 0.51 3.19 -3.14
C HIS A 34 0.79 4.30 -4.16
N SER A 35 0.57 4.06 -5.45
CA SER A 35 0.91 5.02 -6.52
C SER A 35 0.17 6.36 -6.43
N THR A 36 -0.98 6.38 -5.75
CA THR A 36 -1.79 7.59 -5.57
C THR A 36 -1.30 8.46 -4.41
N THR A 37 -0.95 7.87 -3.27
CA THR A 37 -0.57 8.60 -2.05
C THR A 37 0.95 8.74 -1.92
N GLY A 38 1.71 7.80 -2.47
CA GLY A 38 3.14 7.64 -2.27
C GLY A 38 3.50 6.99 -0.92
N GLU A 39 2.50 6.63 -0.12
CA GLU A 39 2.66 6.10 1.24
C GLU A 39 2.21 4.65 1.32
N THR A 40 2.79 3.89 2.25
CA THR A 40 2.32 2.54 2.56
C THR A 40 1.09 2.61 3.47
N PRO A 41 0.06 1.75 3.28
CA PRO A 41 -1.06 1.68 4.22
C PRO A 41 -0.61 1.44 5.67
N PHE A 42 0.41 0.60 5.88
CA PHE A 42 0.94 0.31 7.21
C PHE A 42 1.47 1.58 7.90
N ARG A 43 2.26 2.39 7.20
CA ARG A 43 2.78 3.67 7.74
C ARG A 43 1.66 4.63 8.08
N LEU A 44 0.64 4.74 7.24
CA LEU A 44 -0.52 5.58 7.53
C LEU A 44 -1.29 5.13 8.78
N THR A 45 -1.31 3.83 9.09
CA THR A 45 -1.97 3.30 10.29
C THR A 45 -1.11 3.43 11.54
N TYR A 46 0.16 2.99 11.48
CA TYR A 46 1.02 2.78 12.65
C TYR A 46 2.11 3.83 12.84
N GLY A 47 2.31 4.71 11.86
CA GLY A 47 3.32 5.78 11.94
C GLY A 47 4.73 5.38 11.55
N SER A 48 4.99 4.10 11.28
CA SER A 48 6.33 3.59 10.92
C SER A 48 6.26 2.61 9.75
N ASP A 49 7.40 2.34 9.13
CA ASP A 49 7.49 1.36 8.06
C ASP A 49 7.43 -0.08 8.63
N ALA A 50 6.72 -0.96 7.93
CA ALA A 50 6.64 -2.37 8.32
C ALA A 50 8.01 -3.08 8.20
N MET A 51 8.30 -3.96 9.14
CA MET A 51 9.44 -4.89 9.05
C MET A 51 9.05 -6.06 8.15
N ILE A 52 9.77 -6.27 7.05
CA ILE A 52 9.44 -7.33 6.08
C ILE A 52 9.92 -8.70 6.59
N PRO A 53 9.26 -9.82 6.25
CA PRO A 53 9.61 -11.15 6.79
C PRO A 53 11.08 -11.56 6.56
N VAL A 54 11.69 -11.11 5.45
CA VAL A 54 13.10 -11.39 5.16
C VAL A 54 14.06 -10.69 6.14
N GLU A 55 13.67 -9.54 6.70
CA GLU A 55 14.45 -8.81 7.70
C GLU A 55 14.41 -9.48 9.07
N ILE A 56 13.41 -10.33 9.32
CA ILE A 56 13.27 -11.12 10.56
C ILE A 56 14.08 -12.40 10.46
N GLY A 57 14.01 -13.11 9.32
CA GLY A 57 14.70 -14.38 9.11
C GLY A 57 16.22 -14.27 8.90
N LYS A 58 16.73 -13.06 8.65
CA LYS A 58 18.16 -12.78 8.51
C LYS A 58 18.49 -11.52 9.30
N PRO A 59 19.68 -11.40 9.92
CA PRO A 59 20.08 -10.18 10.60
C PRO A 59 20.09 -9.01 9.60
N SER A 60 19.06 -8.18 9.70
CA SER A 60 18.90 -6.94 8.93
C SER A 60 19.50 -5.77 9.71
N PRO A 61 19.81 -4.63 9.05
CA PRO A 61 20.26 -3.43 9.76
C PRO A 61 19.31 -3.02 10.88
N ARG A 62 17.99 -3.14 10.68
CA ARG A 62 16.95 -2.88 11.70
C ARG A 62 17.11 -3.75 12.95
N THR A 63 17.58 -4.98 12.79
CA THR A 63 17.80 -5.91 13.92
C THR A 63 19.18 -5.72 14.53
N MET A 64 20.21 -5.51 13.72
CA MET A 64 21.60 -5.37 14.17
C MET A 64 21.88 -4.04 14.85
N LEU A 65 21.21 -2.97 14.42
CA LEU A 65 21.37 -1.61 14.93
C LEU A 65 20.22 -1.22 15.86
N PHE A 66 19.48 -2.19 16.39
CA PHE A 66 18.34 -1.91 17.24
C PHE A 66 18.81 -1.26 18.56
N GLU A 67 18.41 -0.01 18.78
CA GLU A 67 18.63 0.70 20.04
C GLU A 67 17.28 1.13 20.62
N SER A 68 16.92 0.57 21.78
CA SER A 68 15.57 0.75 22.36
C SER A 68 15.21 2.23 22.57
N VAL A 69 16.12 3.01 23.14
CA VAL A 69 15.83 4.41 23.54
C VAL A 69 15.78 5.32 22.31
N GLY A 70 16.78 5.23 21.42
CA GLY A 70 16.81 6.03 20.20
C GLY A 70 15.63 5.74 19.27
N ASN A 71 15.28 4.45 19.11
CA ASN A 71 14.14 4.06 18.29
C ASN A 71 12.80 4.54 18.88
N GLU A 72 12.67 4.60 20.20
CA GLU A 72 11.45 5.13 20.84
C GLU A 72 11.31 6.63 20.60
N GLU A 73 12.40 7.38 20.70
CA GLU A 73 12.41 8.81 20.42
C GLU A 73 12.07 9.11 18.95
N GLU A 74 12.65 8.35 18.02
CA GLU A 74 12.35 8.46 16.60
C GLU A 74 10.90 8.02 16.27
N LEU A 75 10.37 7.02 16.97
CA LEU A 75 8.97 6.63 16.84
C LEU A 75 8.03 7.77 17.28
N ARG A 76 8.34 8.47 18.36
CA ARG A 76 7.55 9.63 18.80
C ARG A 76 7.58 10.74 17.75
N ALA A 77 8.75 11.07 17.23
CA ALA A 77 8.89 12.07 16.15
C ALA A 77 8.08 11.69 14.90
N ASN A 78 8.10 10.41 14.52
CA ASN A 78 7.29 9.90 13.42
C ASN A 78 5.78 10.01 13.67
N LEU A 79 5.33 9.75 14.91
CA LEU A 79 3.92 9.89 15.30
C LEU A 79 3.46 11.35 15.26
N ASP A 80 4.31 12.29 15.65
CA ASP A 80 4.01 13.72 15.57
C ASP A 80 3.82 14.16 14.10
N LEU A 81 4.68 13.68 13.19
CA LEU A 81 4.58 13.97 11.75
C LEU A 81 3.45 13.20 11.05
N LEU A 82 2.93 12.13 11.66
CA LEU A 82 1.97 11.23 11.02
C LEU A 82 0.68 11.93 10.58
N LEU A 83 0.23 12.93 11.32
CA LEU A 83 -0.97 13.69 10.98
C LEU A 83 -0.79 14.44 9.65
N GLU A 84 0.37 15.08 9.43
CA GLU A 84 0.66 15.78 8.19
C GLU A 84 0.73 14.80 7.00
N VAL A 85 1.39 13.65 7.20
CA VAL A 85 1.47 12.59 6.18
C VAL A 85 0.08 12.09 5.80
N ARG A 86 -0.79 11.86 6.80
CA ARG A 86 -2.18 11.45 6.58
C ARG A 86 -2.96 12.49 5.80
N GLU A 87 -2.82 13.76 6.14
CA GLU A 87 -3.51 14.84 5.44
C GLU A 87 -3.07 14.93 3.98
N ILE A 88 -1.76 14.90 3.72
CA ILE A 88 -1.21 14.89 2.35
C ILE A 88 -1.71 13.67 1.57
N ALA A 89 -1.71 12.49 2.18
CA ALA A 89 -2.23 11.27 1.57
C ALA A 89 -3.73 11.41 1.24
N HIS A 90 -4.51 12.00 2.15
CA HIS A 90 -5.94 12.21 1.95
C HIS A 90 -6.23 13.17 0.80
N ILE A 91 -5.52 14.30 0.71
CA ILE A 91 -5.63 15.26 -0.40
C ILE A 91 -5.33 14.57 -1.73
N LYS A 92 -4.24 13.79 -1.80
CA LYS A 92 -3.85 13.05 -3.01
C LYS A 92 -4.92 12.02 -3.41
N GLU A 93 -5.44 11.28 -2.45
CA GLU A 93 -6.50 10.29 -2.65
C GLU A 93 -7.77 10.96 -3.18
N TYR A 94 -8.21 12.05 -2.55
CA TYR A 94 -9.36 12.83 -2.98
C TYR A 94 -9.20 13.34 -4.42
N ALA A 95 -8.03 13.90 -4.75
CA ALA A 95 -7.73 14.36 -6.10
C ALA A 95 -7.75 13.22 -7.12
N ALA A 96 -7.28 12.02 -6.75
CA ALA A 96 -7.34 10.84 -7.61
C ALA A 96 -8.79 10.38 -7.84
N LYS A 97 -9.60 10.27 -6.79
CA LYS A 97 -11.02 9.93 -6.88
C LYS A 97 -11.80 10.93 -7.73
N ALA A 98 -11.58 12.23 -7.53
CA ALA A 98 -12.20 13.28 -8.32
C ALA A 98 -11.82 13.19 -9.81
N ARG A 99 -10.55 12.88 -10.12
CA ARG A 99 -10.10 12.65 -11.51
C ARG A 99 -10.83 11.45 -12.15
N VAL A 100 -10.96 10.34 -11.43
CA VAL A 100 -11.67 9.15 -11.92
C VAL A 100 -13.16 9.43 -12.11
N ALA A 101 -13.81 10.08 -11.15
CA ALA A 101 -15.22 10.44 -11.22
C ALA A 101 -15.53 11.34 -12.43
N ARG A 102 -14.70 12.37 -12.68
CA ARG A 102 -14.83 13.24 -13.87
C ARG A 102 -14.72 12.45 -15.17
N ARG A 103 -13.74 11.55 -15.27
CA ARG A 103 -13.56 10.71 -16.47
C ARG A 103 -14.74 9.76 -16.67
N TYR A 104 -15.30 9.21 -15.60
CA TYR A 104 -16.48 8.36 -15.68
C TYR A 104 -17.70 9.16 -16.16
N ALA A 105 -17.98 10.31 -15.54
CA ALA A 105 -19.09 11.19 -15.91
C ALA A 105 -19.03 11.64 -17.38
N GLN A 106 -17.83 11.91 -17.92
CA GLN A 106 -17.64 12.23 -19.35
C GLN A 106 -18.00 11.09 -20.30
N ARG A 107 -17.91 9.83 -19.85
CA ARG A 107 -18.22 8.64 -20.67
C ARG A 107 -19.69 8.21 -20.55
N VAL A 108 -20.40 8.68 -19.53
CA VAL A 108 -21.84 8.48 -19.40
C VAL A 108 -22.53 9.48 -20.31
N ILE A 109 -22.84 9.05 -21.54
CA ILE A 109 -23.76 9.77 -22.42
C ILE A 109 -25.14 9.68 -21.77
N CYS A 110 -25.76 10.82 -21.49
CA CYS A 110 -27.15 10.88 -21.05
C CYS A 110 -28.03 10.31 -22.18
N GLY A 111 -28.36 9.02 -22.10
CA GLY A 111 -29.36 8.44 -22.98
C GLY A 111 -30.71 9.04 -22.60
N ASN A 112 -31.23 9.96 -23.42
CA ASN A 112 -32.59 10.47 -23.27
C ASN A 112 -33.57 9.30 -23.44
N PHE A 113 -33.95 8.67 -22.33
CA PHE A 113 -35.08 7.74 -22.31
C PHE A 113 -36.35 8.59 -22.48
N LYS A 114 -36.93 8.54 -23.68
CA LYS A 114 -38.28 9.03 -23.90
C LYS A 114 -39.26 8.03 -23.28
N ALA A 115 -40.15 8.55 -22.43
CA ALA A 115 -41.31 7.84 -21.90
C ALA A 115 -42.42 7.73 -22.96
#